data_AF-A0A1X7SHN5-F1
#
_entry.id   AF-A0A1X7SHN5-F1
#
_cell.length_a   1.000
_cell.length_b   1.000
_cell.length_c   1.000
_cell.angle_alpha   90.00
_cell.angle_beta   90.00
_cell.angle_gamma   90.00
#
_symmetry.space_group_name_H-M   'P 1'
#
loop_
_entity.id
_entity.type
_entity.pdbx_description
1 polymer ?
#
loop_
_entity_poly.entity_id
_entity_poly.type
_entity_poly.pdbx_seq_one_letter_code
_entity_poly.pdbx_strand_id
1 'polypeptide(L)'
;HPACKIFAPYTSNQSLVFALPQFTALLCLEKLIKEILLATNVQGEDLLIQIKEAVCIDFEKLQAFAEILCKFKVTADMGNAITKEYREAYCSDDLIRANDDR
;
A
#
# COMPACT_ATOMS: atom_id res chain seq x y z
N HIS A 1 -7.25 -10.94 6.01
CA HIS A 1 -6.27 -11.16 4.93
C HIS A 1 -4.86 -10.83 5.45
N PRO A 2 -3.79 -11.60 5.16
CA PRO A 2 -2.42 -11.27 5.60
C PRO A 2 -1.96 -9.86 5.16
N ALA A 3 -2.40 -9.39 4.00
CA ALA A 3 -2.13 -8.03 3.53
C ALA A 3 -2.73 -6.97 4.46
N CYS A 4 -3.98 -7.17 4.92
CA CYS A 4 -4.58 -6.24 5.88
C CYS A 4 -3.87 -6.30 7.24
N LYS A 5 -3.21 -7.41 7.61
CA LYS A 5 -2.38 -7.48 8.83
C LYS A 5 -1.10 -6.66 8.68
N ILE A 6 -0.43 -6.75 7.54
CA ILE A 6 0.75 -5.91 7.21
C ILE A 6 0.36 -4.44 7.19
N PHE A 7 -0.80 -4.10 6.63
CA PHE A 7 -1.21 -2.71 6.49
C PHE A 7 -1.73 -2.08 7.80
N ALA A 8 -2.31 -2.88 8.70
CA ALA A 8 -2.98 -2.38 9.90
C ALA A 8 -2.15 -1.39 10.76
N PRO A 9 -0.85 -1.61 11.04
CA PRO A 9 -0.04 -0.70 11.83
C PRO A 9 0.07 0.71 11.23
N TYR A 10 0.00 0.82 9.90
CA TYR A 10 0.17 2.08 9.18
C TYR A 10 -1.12 2.90 9.13
N THR A 11 -2.27 2.29 9.36
CA THR A 11 -3.59 2.96 9.28
C THR A 11 -3.81 4.03 10.36
N SER A 12 -3.06 4.00 11.46
CA SER A 12 -3.11 5.05 12.50
C SER A 12 -2.04 6.12 12.33
N ASN A 13 -1.24 6.06 11.25
CA ASN A 13 -0.16 7.02 11.01
C ASN A 13 -0.72 8.33 10.44
N GLN A 14 -0.69 9.38 11.25
CA GLN A 14 -1.16 10.71 10.84
C GLN A 14 -0.41 11.27 9.64
N SER A 15 0.91 11.03 9.54
CA SER A 15 1.71 11.49 8.40
C SER A 15 1.25 10.83 7.10
N LEU A 16 0.82 9.56 7.16
CA LEU A 16 0.23 8.89 6.02
C LEU A 16 -1.10 9.53 5.63
N VAL A 17 -2.00 9.71 6.60
CA VAL A 17 -3.33 10.31 6.38
C VAL A 17 -3.21 11.69 5.73
N PHE A 18 -2.33 12.56 6.23
CA PHE A 18 -2.11 13.89 5.64
C PHE A 18 -1.49 13.84 4.22
N ALA A 19 -0.76 12.80 3.89
CA ALA A 19 -0.12 12.66 2.58
C ALA A 19 -1.07 12.06 1.52
N LEU A 20 -2.04 11.22 1.92
CA LEU A 20 -2.94 10.50 0.99
C LEU A 20 -3.65 11.39 -0.04
N PRO A 21 -4.19 12.59 0.30
CA PRO A 21 -4.82 13.45 -0.68
C PRO A 21 -3.89 13.89 -1.82
N GLN A 22 -2.58 13.92 -1.59
CA GLN A 22 -1.59 14.27 -2.62
C GLN A 22 -1.39 13.12 -3.63
N PHE A 23 -1.81 11.90 -3.29
CA PHE A 23 -1.61 10.71 -4.08
C PHE A 23 -2.87 10.29 -4.86
N THR A 24 -3.98 11.01 -4.71
CA THR A 24 -5.31 10.62 -5.20
C THR A 24 -5.32 10.17 -6.67
N ALA A 25 -4.59 10.87 -7.55
CA ALA A 25 -4.47 10.48 -8.97
C ALA A 25 -3.81 9.11 -9.17
N LEU A 26 -2.71 8.83 -8.46
CA LEU A 26 -2.00 7.54 -8.52
C LEU A 26 -2.83 6.42 -7.87
N LEU A 27 -3.47 6.72 -6.74
CA LEU A 27 -4.36 5.78 -6.05
C LEU A 27 -5.54 5.38 -6.94
N CYS A 28 -6.11 6.32 -7.69
CA CYS A 28 -7.17 6.04 -8.65
C CYS A 28 -6.67 5.20 -9.82
N LEU A 29 -5.49 5.51 -10.38
CA LEU A 29 -4.88 4.75 -11.47
C LEU A 29 -4.67 3.27 -11.09
N GLU A 30 -4.19 3.02 -9.88
CA GLU A 30 -4.00 1.68 -9.33
C GLU A 30 -5.30 1.02 -8.83
N LYS A 31 -6.45 1.69 -9.01
CA LYS A 31 -7.78 1.22 -8.57
C LYS A 31 -7.84 0.94 -7.05
N LEU A 32 -7.06 1.69 -6.26
CA LEU A 32 -7.09 1.66 -4.80
C LEU A 32 -8.25 2.48 -4.24
N ILE A 33 -8.73 3.45 -5.00
CA ILE A 33 -9.86 4.31 -4.67
C ILE A 33 -10.76 4.50 -5.89
N LYS A 34 -11.99 4.97 -5.69
CA LYS A 34 -12.93 5.25 -6.79
C LYS A 34 -12.62 6.59 -7.45
N GLU A 35 -12.77 6.66 -8.78
CA GLU A 35 -12.51 7.86 -9.59
C GLU A 35 -13.35 9.07 -9.20
N ILE A 36 -14.57 8.85 -8.71
CA ILE A 36 -15.47 9.92 -8.25
C ILE A 36 -14.85 10.82 -7.16
N LEU A 37 -13.83 10.34 -6.47
CA LEU A 37 -13.11 11.05 -5.42
C LEU A 37 -12.08 12.04 -5.94
N LEU A 38 -11.71 11.97 -7.22
CA LEU A 38 -10.81 12.97 -7.82
C LEU A 38 -11.48 14.34 -7.95
N ALA A 39 -12.81 14.37 -7.98
CA ALA A 39 -13.62 15.59 -8.13
C ALA A 39 -14.00 16.24 -6.80
N THR A 40 -13.62 15.65 -5.67
CA THR A 40 -14.03 16.11 -4.32
C THR A 40 -12.81 16.39 -3.45
N ASN A 41 -12.93 17.34 -2.52
CA ASN A 41 -11.93 17.53 -1.46
C ASN A 41 -12.07 16.39 -0.44
N VAL A 42 -11.46 15.24 -0.75
CA VAL A 42 -11.55 14.03 0.08
C VAL A 42 -10.53 14.09 1.21
N GLN A 43 -10.97 13.72 2.41
CA GLN A 43 -10.09 13.62 3.57
C GLN A 43 -9.21 12.38 3.50
N GLY A 44 -8.03 12.43 4.11
CA GLY A 44 -7.10 11.30 4.10
C GLY A 44 -7.69 10.03 4.71
N GLU A 45 -8.55 10.17 5.72
CA GLU A 45 -9.24 9.09 6.41
C GLU A 45 -10.19 8.33 5.47
N ASP A 46 -10.93 9.04 4.63
CA ASP A 46 -11.85 8.43 3.65
C ASP A 46 -11.09 7.67 2.56
N LEU A 47 -9.93 8.21 2.13
CA LEU A 47 -9.04 7.53 1.20
C LEU A 47 -8.46 6.26 1.83
N LEU A 48 -8.05 6.34 3.10
CA LEU A 48 -7.47 5.22 3.83
C LEU A 48 -8.46 4.06 4.00
N ILE A 49 -9.74 4.35 4.27
CA ILE A 49 -10.80 3.34 4.34
C ILE A 49 -10.90 2.57 3.02
N GLN A 50 -10.92 3.27 1.88
CA GLN A 50 -11.02 2.62 0.57
C GLN A 50 -9.78 1.83 0.19
N ILE A 51 -8.59 2.36 0.49
CA ILE A 51 -7.33 1.61 0.30
C ILE A 51 -7.39 0.31 1.09
N LYS A 52 -7.84 0.37 2.36
CA LYS A 52 -7.98 -0.83 3.19
C LYS A 52 -8.97 -1.84 2.62
N GLU A 53 -10.13 -1.37 2.15
CA GLU A 53 -11.11 -2.22 1.48
C GLU A 53 -10.50 -2.89 0.24
N ALA A 54 -9.83 -2.12 -0.63
CA ALA A 54 -9.18 -2.63 -1.83
C ALA A 54 -8.11 -3.67 -1.49
N VAL A 55 -7.26 -3.42 -0.49
CA VAL A 55 -6.22 -4.36 -0.02
C VAL A 55 -6.81 -5.64 0.57
N CYS A 56 -7.98 -5.55 1.23
CA CYS A 56 -8.63 -6.73 1.77
C CYS A 56 -9.34 -7.57 0.71
N ILE A 57 -9.72 -6.97 -0.41
CA ILE A 57 -10.29 -7.66 -1.57
C ILE A 57 -9.18 -8.27 -2.45
N ASP A 58 -8.12 -7.51 -2.70
CA ASP A 58 -7.02 -7.87 -3.59
C ASP A 58 -5.68 -7.50 -2.91
N PHE A 59 -4.89 -8.52 -2.60
CA PHE A 59 -3.67 -8.34 -1.83
C PHE A 59 -2.54 -7.69 -2.63
N GLU A 60 -2.55 -7.79 -3.96
CA GLU A 60 -1.57 -7.14 -4.84
C GLU A 60 -1.67 -5.60 -4.73
N LYS A 61 -2.86 -5.10 -4.35
CA LYS A 61 -3.07 -3.67 -4.06
C LYS A 61 -2.19 -3.14 -2.94
N LEU A 62 -1.79 -3.99 -1.99
CA LEU A 62 -0.86 -3.57 -0.94
C LEU A 62 0.52 -3.23 -1.52
N GLN A 63 0.99 -4.03 -2.49
CA GLN A 63 2.26 -3.78 -3.16
C GLN A 63 2.17 -2.51 -4.00
N ALA A 64 1.13 -2.35 -4.82
CA ALA A 64 0.94 -1.14 -5.62
C ALA A 64 0.88 0.13 -4.75
N PHE A 65 0.19 0.05 -3.61
CA PHE A 65 0.16 1.14 -2.64
C PHE A 65 1.54 1.46 -2.05
N ALA A 66 2.31 0.43 -1.67
CA ALA A 66 3.67 0.61 -1.17
C ALA A 66 4.58 1.29 -2.21
N GLU A 67 4.47 0.91 -3.48
CA GLU A 67 5.21 1.52 -4.59
C GLU A 67 4.83 2.99 -4.78
N ILE A 68 3.56 3.37 -4.59
CA ILE A 68 3.15 4.78 -4.58
C ILE A 68 3.82 5.53 -3.43
N LEU A 69 3.82 4.98 -2.21
CA LEU A 69 4.43 5.62 -1.05
C LEU A 69 5.94 5.84 -1.24
N CYS A 70 6.63 4.90 -1.90
CA CYS A 70 8.05 5.01 -2.23
C CYS A 70 8.39 6.18 -3.16
N LYS A 71 7.43 6.66 -3.97
CA LYS A 71 7.66 7.79 -4.90
C LYS A 71 7.82 9.14 -4.20
N PHE A 72 7.42 9.23 -2.93
CA PHE A 72 7.42 10.49 -2.17
C PHE A 72 8.30 10.40 -0.93
N LYS A 73 9.21 11.36 -0.79
CA LYS A 73 10.21 11.36 0.30
C LYS A 73 9.59 11.23 1.69
N VAL A 74 8.45 11.86 1.94
CA VAL A 74 7.76 11.85 3.25
C VAL A 74 7.24 10.46 3.64
N THR A 75 6.90 9.63 2.66
CA THR A 75 6.30 8.31 2.87
C THR A 75 7.19 7.15 2.43
N ALA A 76 8.38 7.43 1.89
CA ALA A 76 9.25 6.42 1.30
C ALA A 76 9.65 5.33 2.30
N ASP A 77 9.95 5.71 3.55
CA ASP A 77 10.31 4.74 4.59
C ASP A 77 9.14 3.79 4.91
N MET A 78 7.90 4.30 4.91
CA MET A 78 6.70 3.46 5.07
C MET A 78 6.50 2.54 3.87
N GLY A 79 6.65 3.06 2.65
CA GLY A 79 6.55 2.25 1.43
C GLY A 79 7.57 1.11 1.40
N ASN A 80 8.82 1.40 1.79
CA ASN A 80 9.89 0.40 1.88
C ASN A 80 9.58 -0.67 2.94
N ALA A 81 9.09 -0.27 4.11
CA ALA A 81 8.73 -1.20 5.18
C ALA A 81 7.59 -2.14 4.74
N ILE A 82 6.51 -1.60 4.17
CA ILE A 82 5.38 -2.40 3.65
C ILE A 82 5.86 -3.35 2.54
N THR A 83 6.69 -2.87 1.60
CA THR A 83 7.24 -3.70 0.51
C THR A 83 8.02 -4.88 1.05
N LYS A 84 8.84 -4.66 2.08
CA LYS A 84 9.61 -5.73 2.74
C LYS A 84 8.69 -6.76 3.39
N GLU A 85 7.75 -6.31 4.24
CA GLU A 85 6.80 -7.20 4.92
C GLU A 85 5.92 -7.98 3.92
N TYR A 86 5.52 -7.35 2.81
CA TYR A 86 4.79 -8.00 1.73
C TYR A 86 5.61 -9.12 1.09
N ARG A 87 6.88 -8.85 0.73
CA ARG A 87 7.76 -9.87 0.14
C ARG A 87 7.99 -11.05 1.08
N GLU A 88 8.20 -10.78 2.36
CA GLU A 88 8.35 -11.84 3.37
C GLU A 88 7.09 -12.69 3.50
N ALA A 89 5.90 -12.11 3.36
CA ALA A 89 4.64 -12.83 3.47
C ALA A 89 4.23 -13.60 2.19
N TYR A 90 4.59 -13.11 1.00
CA TYR A 90 4.05 -13.62 -0.27
C TYR A 90 5.10 -14.07 -1.29
N CYS A 91 6.37 -13.70 -1.14
CA CYS A 91 7.44 -14.02 -2.10
C CYS A 91 8.55 -14.92 -1.51
N SER A 92 8.40 -15.39 -0.27
CA SER A 92 9.44 -16.16 0.43
C SER A 92 9.74 -17.55 -0.15
N ASP A 93 8.88 -18.11 -1.01
CA ASP A 93 9.11 -19.42 -1.63
C ASP A 93 10.08 -19.39 -2.82
N ASP A 94 10.40 -18.21 -3.38
CA ASP A 94 11.31 -18.10 -4.54
C ASP A 94 12.81 -18.11 -4.17
N LEU A 95 13.16 -17.95 -2.88
CA LEU A 95 14.56 -17.89 -2.43
C LEU A 95 15.15 -19.26 -2.01
N ILE A 96 14.32 -20.29 -1.84
CA ILE A 96 14.77 -21.61 -1.34
C ILE A 96 15.38 -22.47 -2.47
N ARG A 97 15.08 -22.19 -3.75
CA ARG A 97 15.59 -23.00 -4.88
C ARG A 97 16.93 -22.56 -5.46
N ALA A 98 17.53 -21.48 -4.97
CA ALA A 98 18.78 -20.95 -5.52
C ALA A 98 20.06 -21.49 -4.85
N ASN A 99 19.95 -22.37 -3.84
CA ASN A 99 21.11 -22.84 -3.06
C ASN A 99 21.34 -24.36 -3.11
N ASP A 100 20.62 -25.10 -3.95
CA ASP A 100 20.71 -26.58 -4.03
C ASP A 100 21.38 -27.09 -5.33
N ASP A 101 22.31 -26.31 -5.90
CA ASP A 101 23.26 -26.78 -6.91
C ASP A 101 24.70 -26.42 -6.47
N ARG A 102 25.30 -27.27 -5.63
CA ARG A 102 26.76 -27.32 -5.47
C ARG A 102 27.27 -28.73 -5.25
#